data_AF-A0A177E8W4-F1
#
_entry.id   AF-A0A177E8W4-F1
#
_cell.length_a   1.000
_cell.length_b   1.000
_cell.length_c   1.000
_cell.angle_alpha   90.00
_cell.angle_beta   90.00
_cell.angle_gamma   90.00
#
_symmetry.space_group_name_H-M   'P 1'
#
loop_
_entity.id
_entity.type
_entity.pdbx_description
1 polymer ?
#
loop_
_entity_poly.entity_id
_entity_poly.type
_entity_poly.pdbx_seq_one_letter_code
_entity_poly.pdbx_strand_id
1 'polypeptide(L)'
;MKILSSVLAFSLFIAVAACSANSDFEKKATSIINAKCVECHSTDRTYAKKGMSPEWWKETIKRMRSYGAPLTDQEAKTILEYLSK
;
A
#
# COMPACT_ATOMS: atom_id res chain seq x y z
N MET A 1 -15.75 -44.79 25.93
CA MET A 1 -16.03 -43.51 25.25
C MET A 1 -15.19 -42.39 25.87
N LYS A 2 -13.98 -42.14 25.37
CA LYS A 2 -13.19 -40.94 25.69
C LYS A 2 -12.36 -40.54 24.46
N ILE A 3 -13.05 -40.16 23.38
CA ILE A 3 -12.45 -39.63 22.14
C ILE A 3 -12.97 -38.23 21.80
N LEU A 4 -13.46 -37.47 22.79
CA LEU A 4 -14.07 -36.15 22.57
C LEU A 4 -13.19 -34.95 22.93
N SER A 5 -11.93 -35.14 23.33
CA SER A 5 -11.11 -34.02 23.86
C SER A 5 -10.02 -33.48 22.93
N SER A 6 -9.88 -33.95 21.68
CA SER A 6 -8.72 -33.58 20.83
C SER A 6 -9.02 -32.55 19.72
N VAL A 7 -10.26 -32.10 19.53
CA VAL A 7 -10.61 -31.24 18.36
C VAL A 7 -10.63 -29.74 18.71
N LEU A 8 -10.53 -29.36 19.99
CA LEU A 8 -10.63 -27.95 20.41
C LEU A 8 -9.34 -27.11 20.30
N ALA A 9 -8.20 -27.71 19.92
CA ALA A 9 -6.91 -27.02 19.93
C ALA A 9 -6.43 -26.52 18.55
N PHE A 10 -7.15 -26.79 17.45
CA PHE A 10 -6.66 -26.47 16.10
C PHE A 10 -7.26 -25.20 15.48
N SER A 11 -8.20 -24.55 16.15
CA SER A 11 -9.00 -23.46 15.58
C SER A 11 -8.51 -22.03 15.87
N LEU A 12 -7.37 -21.82 16.53
CA LEU A 12 -6.91 -20.48 16.96
C LEU A 12 -5.78 -19.87 16.11
N PHE A 13 -5.27 -20.53 15.06
CA PHE A 13 -4.08 -20.06 14.33
C PHE A 13 -4.33 -19.18 13.09
N ILE A 14 -5.58 -18.93 12.67
CA ILE A 14 -5.85 -18.36 11.34
C ILE A 14 -5.95 -16.81 11.32
N ALA A 15 -6.06 -16.12 12.46
CA ALA A 15 -6.38 -14.69 12.49
C ALA A 15 -5.19 -13.71 12.27
N VAL A 16 -3.93 -14.15 12.33
CA VAL A 16 -2.77 -13.22 12.36
C VAL A 16 -2.24 -12.85 10.96
N ALA A 17 -2.54 -13.62 9.91
CA ALA A 17 -1.93 -13.43 8.59
C ALA A 17 -2.38 -12.14 7.88
N ALA A 18 -3.61 -11.66 8.10
CA ALA A 18 -4.17 -10.53 7.37
C ALA A 18 -3.56 -9.16 7.77
N CYS A 19 -3.20 -8.98 9.04
CA CYS A 19 -2.64 -7.70 9.51
C CYS A 19 -1.22 -7.43 8.98
N SER A 20 -0.42 -8.49 8.80
CA SER A 20 0.97 -8.38 8.37
C SER A 20 1.04 -7.87 6.91
N ALA A 21 0.22 -8.43 6.03
CA ALA A 21 0.18 -8.06 4.62
C ALA A 21 -0.16 -6.58 4.39
N ASN A 22 -1.08 -6.01 5.18
CA ASN A 22 -1.41 -4.58 5.07
C ASN A 22 -0.23 -3.71 5.51
N SER A 23 0.44 -4.07 6.62
CA SER A 23 1.60 -3.31 7.10
C SER A 23 2.77 -3.34 6.12
N ASP A 24 3.01 -4.48 5.46
CA ASP A 24 4.07 -4.63 4.47
C ASP A 24 3.75 -3.88 3.18
N PHE A 25 2.47 -3.87 2.78
CA PHE A 25 1.98 -3.05 1.68
C PHE A 25 2.20 -1.55 1.94
N GLU A 26 1.78 -1.05 3.11
CA GLU A 26 1.93 0.37 3.46
C GLU A 26 3.41 0.78 3.50
N LYS A 27 4.29 -0.07 4.05
CA LYS A 27 5.74 0.14 4.03
C LYS A 27 6.30 0.17 2.61
N LYS A 28 5.87 -0.75 1.74
CA LYS A 28 6.31 -0.79 0.34
C LYS A 28 5.90 0.50 -0.40
N ALA A 29 4.65 0.91 -0.28
CA ALA A 29 4.15 2.11 -0.93
C ALA A 29 4.87 3.38 -0.46
N THR A 30 5.01 3.56 0.85
CA THR A 30 5.72 4.71 1.43
C THR A 30 7.20 4.72 1.06
N SER A 31 7.86 3.56 1.00
CA SER A 31 9.25 3.45 0.55
C SER A 31 9.42 3.95 -0.89
N ILE A 32 8.53 3.54 -1.81
CA ILE A 32 8.59 4.01 -3.20
C ILE A 32 8.38 5.54 -3.27
N ILE A 33 7.40 6.08 -2.54
CA ILE A 33 7.12 7.52 -2.53
C ILE A 33 8.34 8.30 -2.01
N ASN A 34 8.91 7.86 -0.89
CA ASN A 34 10.03 8.54 -0.25
C ASN A 34 11.35 8.37 -1.01
N ALA A 35 11.46 7.36 -1.88
CA ALA A 35 12.64 7.18 -2.73
C ALA A 35 12.54 7.95 -4.05
N LYS A 36 11.37 7.94 -4.70
CA LYS A 36 11.23 8.38 -6.10
C LYS A 36 10.44 9.67 -6.28
N CYS A 37 9.41 9.91 -5.46
CA CYS A 37 8.57 11.10 -5.60
C CYS A 37 9.24 12.35 -5.02
N VAL A 38 10.32 12.18 -4.26
CA VAL A 38 11.12 13.27 -3.67
C VAL A 38 12.18 13.84 -4.61
N GLU A 39 12.46 13.15 -5.74
CA GLU A 39 13.56 13.51 -6.65
C GLU A 39 13.40 14.91 -7.26
N CYS A 40 12.15 15.40 -7.41
CA CYS A 40 11.86 16.69 -8.02
C CYS A 40 11.26 17.73 -7.05
N HIS A 41 10.58 17.31 -5.99
CA HIS A 41 9.94 18.20 -5.00
C HIS A 41 9.59 17.43 -3.72
N SER A 42 9.28 18.12 -2.61
CA SER A 42 8.85 17.45 -1.37
C SER A 42 7.54 16.66 -1.55
N THR A 43 7.35 15.64 -0.72
CA THR A 43 6.16 14.78 -0.70
C THR A 43 5.05 15.33 0.20
N ASP A 44 5.22 16.50 0.82
CA ASP A 44 4.24 17.08 1.76
C ASP A 44 2.88 17.26 1.09
N ARG A 45 2.88 17.82 -0.13
CA ARG A 45 1.65 17.98 -0.94
C ARG A 45 1.04 16.66 -1.38
N THR A 46 1.84 15.59 -1.45
CA THR A 46 1.36 14.25 -1.78
C THR A 46 0.60 13.68 -0.60
N TYR A 47 1.22 13.68 0.59
CA TYR A 47 0.59 13.14 1.80
C TYR A 47 -0.59 13.97 2.28
N ALA A 48 -0.57 15.29 2.10
CA ALA A 48 -1.69 16.18 2.39
C ALA A 48 -2.95 15.89 1.54
N LYS A 49 -2.82 15.12 0.45
CA LYS A 49 -3.93 14.72 -0.44
C LYS A 49 -4.27 13.23 -0.32
N LYS A 50 -3.72 12.50 0.66
CA LYS A 50 -4.09 11.11 0.92
C LYS A 50 -5.60 11.01 1.16
N GLY A 51 -6.24 9.97 0.63
CA GLY A 51 -7.69 9.75 0.66
C GLY A 51 -8.47 10.40 -0.48
N MET A 52 -7.83 11.14 -1.39
CA MET A 52 -8.48 11.56 -2.64
C MET A 52 -8.81 10.37 -3.54
N SER A 53 -9.75 10.55 -4.48
CA SER A 53 -10.24 9.44 -5.30
C SER A 53 -9.15 8.75 -6.13
N PRO A 54 -9.30 7.45 -6.45
CA PRO A 54 -8.37 6.76 -7.34
C PRO A 54 -8.18 7.46 -8.69
N GLU A 55 -9.23 8.05 -9.26
CA GLU A 55 -9.15 8.77 -10.54
C GLU A 55 -8.26 10.01 -10.41
N TRP A 56 -8.42 10.77 -9.31
CA TRP A 56 -7.60 11.96 -9.04
C TRP A 56 -6.11 11.59 -8.91
N TRP A 57 -5.83 10.50 -8.18
CA TRP A 57 -4.46 10.02 -7.99
C TRP A 57 -3.87 9.42 -9.26
N LYS A 58 -4.66 8.71 -10.06
CA LYS A 58 -4.23 8.17 -11.35
C LYS A 58 -3.77 9.27 -12.29
N GLU A 59 -4.53 10.35 -12.41
CA GLU A 59 -4.14 11.50 -13.23
C GLU A 59 -2.92 12.23 -12.67
N THR A 60 -2.82 12.34 -11.34
CA THR A 60 -1.63 12.93 -10.70
C THR A 60 -0.38 12.11 -10.95
N ILE A 61 -0.42 10.78 -10.78
CA ILE A 61 0.72 9.89 -11.03
C ILE A 61 1.12 9.94 -12.52
N LYS A 62 0.14 9.90 -13.43
CA LYS A 62 0.38 10.05 -14.87
C LYS A 62 1.07 11.37 -15.19
N ARG A 63 0.62 12.47 -14.60
CA ARG A 63 1.25 13.79 -14.74
C ARG A 63 2.69 13.80 -14.21
N MET A 64 2.97 13.19 -13.06
CA MET A 64 4.35 13.12 -12.53
C MET A 64 5.26 12.26 -13.43
N ARG A 65 4.75 11.15 -13.98
CA ARG A 65 5.49 10.35 -14.97
C ARG A 65 5.79 11.14 -16.25
N SER A 66 4.84 11.97 -16.72
CA SER A 66 5.11 12.85 -17.87
C SER A 66 6.18 13.92 -17.60
N TYR A 67 6.45 14.23 -16.33
CA TYR A 67 7.57 15.08 -15.92
C TYR A 67 8.87 14.32 -15.66
N GLY A 68 8.89 12.99 -15.86
CA GLY A 68 10.09 12.17 -15.75
C GLY A 68 10.20 11.34 -14.47
N ALA A 69 9.17 11.28 -13.62
CA ALA A 69 9.23 10.43 -12.42
C ALA A 69 9.47 8.95 -12.79
N PRO A 70 10.52 8.28 -12.25
CA PRO A 70 10.96 6.95 -12.69
C PRO A 70 10.13 5.81 -12.07
N LEU A 71 8.82 5.84 -12.31
CA LEU A 71 7.85 4.87 -11.81
C LEU A 71 7.55 3.79 -12.85
N THR A 72 7.70 2.53 -12.45
CA THR A 72 7.13 1.39 -13.17
C THR A 72 5.60 1.35 -13.02
N ASP A 73 4.91 0.59 -13.87
CA ASP A 73 3.45 0.46 -13.78
C ASP A 73 3.00 -0.23 -12.47
N GLN A 74 3.79 -1.18 -11.98
CA GLN A 74 3.50 -1.86 -10.71
C GLN A 74 3.66 -0.91 -9.52
N GLU A 75 4.73 -0.10 -9.50
CA GLU A 75 4.93 0.91 -8.47
C GLU A 75 3.84 1.98 -8.52
N ALA A 76 3.48 2.47 -9.71
CA ALA A 76 2.39 3.41 -9.89
C ALA A 76 1.06 2.86 -9.34
N LYS A 77 0.77 1.57 -9.57
CA LYS A 77 -0.41 0.91 -9.00
C LYS A 77 -0.34 0.83 -7.47
N THR A 78 0.81 0.47 -6.91
CA THR A 78 1.00 0.39 -5.44
C THR A 78 0.82 1.76 -4.79
N ILE A 79 1.39 2.82 -5.36
CA ILE A 79 1.24 4.19 -4.86
C ILE A 79 -0.22 4.64 -4.98
N LEU A 80 -0.86 4.39 -6.11
CA LEU A 80 -2.26 4.73 -6.35
C LEU A 80 -3.16 4.14 -5.25
N GLU A 81 -3.05 2.83 -5.03
CA GLU A 81 -3.86 2.13 -4.03
C GLU A 81 -3.59 2.64 -2.61
N TYR A 82 -2.34 2.96 -2.27
CA TYR A 82 -1.98 3.52 -0.97
C TYR A 82 -2.54 4.94 -0.76
N LEU A 83 -2.42 5.80 -1.77
CA LEU A 83 -2.80 7.21 -1.65
C LEU A 83 -4.30 7.43 -1.74
N SER A 84 -5.05 6.51 -2.35
CA SER A 84 -6.51 6.56 -2.41
C SER A 84 -7.23 6.00 -1.18
N LYS A 85 -6.48 5.45 -0.22
CA LYS A 85 -7.01 4.98 1.07
C LYS A 85 -7.03 6.11 2.10
#